data_AF-A0A1L6ZEH3-F1
#
_entry.id   AF-A0A1L6ZEH3-F1
#
_cell.length_a   1.000
_cell.length_b   1.000
_cell.length_c   1.000
_cell.angle_alpha   90.00
_cell.angle_beta   90.00
_cell.angle_gamma   90.00
#
_symmetry.space_group_name_H-M   'P 1'
#
loop_
_entity.id
_entity.type
_entity.pdbx_description
1 polymer ?
#
loop_
_entity_poly.entity_id
_entity_poly.type
_entity_poly.pdbx_seq_one_letter_code
_entity_poly.pdbx_strand_id
1 'polypeptide(L)'
;MWFEKLEENFFLKSLYKKVPNLENIRIEGIHIKEEGRKVTLHFDMPYYAENPPKKWGQLGYNSISLEVDIFDIHSLEIKTFSDTYRGNIEINKNDQDLIEITITGEVTATIKGDVGLIQSVNGYINGSLEKE
;
A
#
# COMPACT_ATOMS: atom_id res chain seq x y z
N MET A 1 11.88 -8.86 -1.49
CA MET A 1 11.17 -7.61 -1.85
C MET A 1 9.98 -7.42 -0.92
N TRP A 2 9.45 -6.20 -0.76
CA TRP A 2 8.42 -5.90 0.24
C TRP A 2 7.14 -6.76 0.08
N PHE A 3 6.67 -6.92 -1.16
CA PHE A 3 5.44 -7.65 -1.47
C PHE A 3 5.54 -9.17 -1.23
N GLU A 4 6.75 -9.73 -1.18
CA GLU A 4 6.97 -11.14 -0.88
C GLU A 4 6.75 -11.46 0.61
N LYS A 5 6.67 -10.43 1.45
CA LYS A 5 6.33 -10.54 2.87
C LYS A 5 4.82 -10.60 3.09
N LEU A 6 4.03 -10.33 2.07
CA LEU A 6 2.57 -10.33 2.11
C LEU A 6 2.00 -11.54 1.37
N GLU A 7 0.88 -12.03 1.87
CA GLU A 7 0.04 -13.02 1.19
C GLU A 7 -0.68 -12.41 -0.03
N GLU A 8 -1.18 -13.27 -0.92
CA GLU A 8 -1.88 -12.88 -2.16
C GLU A 8 -1.06 -11.97 -3.10
N ASN A 9 0.27 -12.04 -3.03
CA ASN A 9 1.15 -11.18 -3.82
C ASN A 9 1.21 -11.47 -5.34
N PHE A 10 0.50 -12.49 -5.82
CA PHE A 10 0.47 -12.85 -7.24
C PHE A 10 -0.18 -11.76 -8.10
N PHE A 11 -1.11 -10.96 -7.55
CA PHE A 11 -1.72 -9.84 -8.27
C PHE A 11 -0.65 -8.85 -8.73
N LEU A 12 0.26 -8.45 -7.83
CA LEU A 12 1.35 -7.53 -8.17
C LEU A 12 2.31 -8.11 -9.19
N LYS A 13 2.64 -9.40 -9.08
CA LYS A 13 3.49 -10.10 -10.06
C LYS A 13 2.85 -10.17 -11.46
N SER A 14 1.53 -10.20 -11.55
CA SER A 14 0.81 -10.20 -12.82
C SER A 14 0.80 -8.82 -13.48
N LEU A 15 0.77 -7.75 -12.68
CA LEU A 15 0.69 -6.37 -13.13
C LEU A 15 2.06 -5.81 -13.55
N TYR A 16 3.09 -6.11 -12.76
CA TYR A 16 4.40 -5.51 -12.90
C TYR A 16 5.46 -6.51 -13.34
N LYS A 17 6.29 -6.14 -14.32
CA LYS A 17 7.51 -6.92 -14.64
C LYS A 17 8.49 -6.89 -13.48
N LYS A 18 8.60 -5.73 -12.84
CA LYS A 18 9.33 -5.52 -11.59
C LYS A 18 8.47 -4.65 -10.68
N VAL A 19 8.02 -5.20 -9.56
CA VAL A 19 7.21 -4.45 -8.59
C VAL A 19 8.08 -3.29 -8.05
N PRO A 20 7.59 -2.03 -8.10
CA PRO A 20 8.37 -0.88 -7.67
C PRO A 20 8.51 -0.81 -6.14
N ASN A 21 9.54 -0.11 -5.68
CA ASN A 21 9.63 0.32 -4.29
C ASN A 21 8.55 1.38 -4.01
N LEU A 22 8.09 1.44 -2.76
CA LEU A 22 7.05 2.37 -2.33
C LEU A 22 7.70 3.67 -1.85
N GLU A 23 8.13 4.50 -2.80
CA GLU A 23 8.85 5.76 -2.55
C GLU A 23 8.00 6.98 -2.95
N ASN A 24 7.86 7.95 -2.05
CA ASN A 24 7.09 9.19 -2.22
C ASN A 24 5.68 9.00 -2.82
N ILE A 25 4.98 7.98 -2.33
CA ILE A 25 3.64 7.64 -2.77
C ILE A 25 2.58 8.34 -1.93
N ARG A 26 1.39 8.48 -2.50
CA ARG A 26 0.22 8.98 -1.78
C ARG A 26 -0.33 7.87 -0.89
N ILE A 27 -0.50 8.19 0.38
CA ILE A 27 -1.15 7.34 1.37
C ILE A 27 -2.57 7.86 1.52
N GLU A 28 -3.54 7.12 1.01
CA GLU A 28 -4.94 7.52 1.10
C GLU A 28 -5.44 7.42 2.54
N GLY A 29 -5.08 6.34 3.25
CA GLY A 29 -5.57 6.14 4.60
C GLY A 29 -4.93 4.97 5.35
N ILE A 30 -4.96 5.08 6.67
CA ILE A 30 -4.63 4.02 7.62
C ILE A 30 -5.87 3.80 8.48
N HIS A 31 -6.53 2.67 8.33
CA HIS A 31 -7.84 2.40 8.94
C HIS A 31 -7.70 1.34 10.02
N ILE A 32 -7.96 1.72 11.26
CA ILE A 32 -8.05 0.78 12.39
C ILE A 32 -9.44 0.14 12.35
N LYS A 33 -9.49 -1.19 12.31
CA LYS A 33 -10.71 -2.00 12.23
C LYS A 33 -10.72 -3.03 13.35
N GLU A 34 -11.90 -3.60 13.60
CA GLU A 34 -12.09 -4.73 14.52
C GLU A 34 -11.50 -4.49 15.91
N GLU A 35 -11.75 -3.29 16.44
CA GLU A 35 -11.27 -2.84 17.76
C GLU A 35 -9.74 -2.85 17.89
N GLY A 36 -9.03 -2.62 16.78
CA GLY A 36 -7.57 -2.56 16.76
C GLY A 36 -6.90 -3.86 16.36
N ARG A 37 -7.64 -4.95 16.15
CA ARG A 37 -7.07 -6.23 15.69
C ARG A 37 -6.67 -6.24 14.23
N LYS A 38 -7.12 -5.26 13.45
CA LYS A 38 -6.83 -5.14 12.03
C LYS A 38 -6.49 -3.69 11.67
N VAL A 39 -5.47 -3.52 10.83
CA VAL A 39 -5.17 -2.25 10.17
C VAL A 39 -5.23 -2.45 8.66
N THR A 40 -6.02 -1.62 7.96
CA THR A 40 -5.99 -1.53 6.50
C THR A 40 -5.17 -0.31 6.09
N LEU A 41 -4.10 -0.54 5.33
CA LEU A 41 -3.29 0.50 4.72
C LEU A 41 -3.70 0.67 3.25
N HIS A 42 -4.14 1.87 2.87
CA HIS A 42 -4.58 2.20 1.52
C HIS A 42 -3.63 3.24 0.91
N PHE A 43 -3.01 2.92 -0.23
CA PHE A 43 -2.03 3.78 -0.88
C PHE A 43 -1.98 3.58 -2.40
N ASP A 44 -1.42 4.57 -3.09
CA ASP A 44 -1.21 4.52 -4.54
C ASP A 44 0.11 3.83 -4.87
N MET A 45 0.11 2.99 -5.91
CA MET A 45 1.35 2.48 -6.49
C MET A 45 2.12 3.62 -7.19
N PRO A 46 3.47 3.65 -7.12
CA PRO A 46 4.25 4.76 -7.66
C PRO A 46 4.11 4.96 -9.17
N TYR A 47 3.88 3.87 -9.91
CA TYR A 47 3.74 3.87 -11.35
C TYR A 47 2.57 3.00 -11.79
N TYR A 48 1.96 3.38 -12.91
CA TYR A 48 0.97 2.54 -13.57
C TYR A 48 1.60 1.23 -14.06
N ALA A 49 0.82 0.14 -14.04
CA ALA A 49 1.29 -1.20 -14.37
C ALA A 49 1.64 -1.34 -15.86
N GLU A 50 2.65 -2.16 -16.17
CA GLU A 50 3.00 -2.50 -17.56
C GLU A 50 2.02 -3.52 -18.17
N ASN A 51 1.39 -4.35 -17.34
CA ASN A 51 0.42 -5.35 -17.77
C ASN A 51 -0.95 -5.14 -17.07
N PRO A 52 -1.62 -4.00 -17.25
CA PRO A 52 -2.91 -3.75 -16.61
C PRO A 52 -4.01 -4.63 -17.22
N PRO A 53 -5.05 -5.01 -16.47
CA PRO A 53 -6.25 -5.65 -17.01
C PRO A 53 -6.82 -4.84 -18.18
N LYS A 54 -7.28 -5.53 -19.24
CA LYS A 54 -7.83 -4.89 -20.46
C LYS A 54 -8.93 -3.86 -20.14
N LYS A 55 -9.76 -4.16 -19.15
CA LYS A 55 -10.84 -3.27 -18.68
C LYS A 55 -10.31 -1.92 -18.20
N TRP A 56 -9.17 -1.87 -17.52
CA TRP A 56 -8.60 -0.61 -17.00
C TRP A 56 -8.18 0.31 -18.15
N GLY A 57 -7.57 -0.24 -19.21
CA GLY A 57 -7.25 0.52 -20.41
C GLY A 57 -8.49 1.06 -21.13
N GLN A 58 -9.57 0.27 -21.21
CA GLN A 58 -10.85 0.71 -21.79
C GLN A 58 -11.53 1.83 -20.99
N LEU A 59 -11.35 1.83 -19.67
CA LEU A 59 -11.90 2.84 -18.76
C LEU A 59 -11.00 4.06 -18.58
N GLY A 60 -9.83 4.09 -19.23
CA GLY A 60 -8.88 5.20 -19.14
C GLY A 60 -8.23 5.36 -17.76
N TYR A 61 -8.14 4.29 -16.97
CA TYR A 61 -7.47 4.32 -15.68
C TYR A 61 -5.99 4.66 -15.85
N ASN A 62 -5.48 5.52 -14.95
CA ASN A 62 -4.14 6.09 -15.02
C ASN A 62 -3.37 5.97 -13.70
N SER A 63 -3.99 5.38 -12.68
CA SER A 63 -3.41 5.15 -11.36
C SER A 63 -3.89 3.83 -10.80
N ILE A 64 -3.13 3.27 -9.86
CA ILE A 64 -3.42 2.00 -9.20
C ILE A 64 -3.36 2.23 -7.70
N SER A 65 -4.41 1.84 -7.00
CA SER A 65 -4.44 1.83 -5.54
C SER A 65 -4.35 0.40 -5.02
N LEU A 66 -3.75 0.27 -3.84
CA LEU A 66 -3.53 -0.98 -3.13
C LEU A 66 -4.07 -0.88 -1.71
N GLU A 67 -4.82 -1.89 -1.30
CA GLU A 67 -5.17 -2.10 0.10
C GLU A 67 -4.41 -3.30 0.65
N VAL A 68 -3.70 -3.08 1.75
CA VAL A 68 -3.01 -4.12 2.51
C VAL A 68 -3.63 -4.21 3.89
N ASP A 69 -4.09 -5.40 4.25
CA ASP A 69 -4.59 -5.68 5.59
C ASP A 69 -3.49 -6.31 6.45
N ILE A 70 -3.37 -5.84 7.69
CA ILE A 70 -2.49 -6.37 8.71
C ILE A 70 -3.37 -6.86 9.85
N PHE A 71 -3.19 -8.11 10.27
CA PHE A 71 -4.00 -8.78 11.28
C PHE A 71 -3.20 -9.04 12.55
N ASP A 72 -3.94 -9.25 13.65
CA ASP A 72 -3.42 -9.52 14.99
C ASP A 72 -2.35 -8.50 15.38
N ILE A 73 -2.77 -7.23 15.43
CA ILE A 73 -1.88 -6.09 15.68
C ILE A 73 -1.27 -6.16 17.09
N HIS A 74 0.06 -6.11 17.16
CA HIS A 74 0.84 -6.02 18.39
C HIS A 74 1.08 -4.58 18.80
N SER A 75 1.36 -3.71 17.83
CA SER A 75 1.61 -2.29 18.07
C SER A 75 1.26 -1.45 16.85
N LEU A 76 0.69 -0.28 17.10
CA LEU A 76 0.40 0.74 16.10
C LEU A 76 0.79 2.10 16.65
N GLU A 77 1.63 2.82 15.91
CA GLU A 77 1.93 4.22 16.15
C GLU A 77 1.68 5.00 14.85
N ILE A 78 0.99 6.14 14.93
CA ILE A 78 0.73 7.02 13.79
C ILE A 78 0.94 8.46 14.23
N LYS A 79 1.63 9.23 13.41
CA LYS A 79 1.82 10.68 13.59
C LYS A 79 1.78 11.38 12.24
N THR A 80 1.11 12.52 12.19
CA THR A 80 0.93 13.32 10.98
C THR A 80 1.58 14.69 11.13
N PHE A 81 2.04 15.25 10.01
CA PHE A 81 2.72 16.54 9.95
C PHE A 81 2.12 17.50 8.90
N SER A 82 1.29 16.99 7.99
CA SER A 82 0.62 17.74 6.91
C SER A 82 -0.72 17.06 6.58
N ASP A 83 -1.54 17.62 5.71
CA ASP A 83 -2.78 17.03 5.18
C ASP A 83 -2.63 16.41 3.78
N THR A 84 -1.42 16.43 3.19
CA THR A 84 -1.10 15.89 1.86
C THR A 84 -0.46 14.50 1.86
N TYR A 85 -0.46 13.81 3.01
CA TYR A 85 0.00 12.43 3.27
C TYR A 85 0.77 11.72 2.13
N ARG A 86 1.97 12.21 1.82
CA ARG A 86 2.95 11.47 1.03
C ARG A 86 4.02 10.85 1.91
N GLY A 87 4.50 9.69 1.50
CA GLY A 87 5.56 9.01 2.22
C GLY A 87 6.17 7.82 1.50
N ASN A 88 7.18 7.25 2.13
CA ASN A 88 7.79 5.99 1.76
C ASN A 88 7.21 4.89 2.66
N ILE A 89 7.04 3.68 2.12
CA ILE A 89 6.56 2.52 2.87
C ILE A 89 7.60 1.40 2.76
N GLU A 90 8.07 0.92 3.90
CA GLU A 90 8.90 -0.27 4.01
C GLU A 90 8.09 -1.37 4.68
N ILE A 91 8.09 -2.57 4.08
CA ILE A 91 7.41 -3.75 4.63
C ILE A 91 8.43 -4.87 4.76
N ASN A 92 8.66 -5.30 6.00
CA ASN A 92 9.62 -6.32 6.36
C ASN A 92 9.00 -7.34 7.30
N LYS A 93 9.77 -8.40 7.59
CA LYS A 93 9.53 -9.28 8.72
C LYS A 93 10.69 -9.17 9.69
N ASN A 94 10.40 -9.12 10.98
CA ASN A 94 11.42 -9.09 12.02
C ASN A 94 11.94 -10.50 12.36
N ASP A 95 12.87 -10.60 13.32
CA ASP A 95 13.46 -11.88 13.76
C ASP A 95 12.45 -12.87 14.37
N GLN A 96 11.24 -12.40 14.71
CA GLN A 96 10.13 -13.20 15.23
C GLN A 96 9.09 -13.56 14.15
N ASP A 97 9.42 -13.30 12.87
CA ASP A 97 8.55 -13.51 11.70
C ASP A 97 7.28 -12.63 11.67
N LEU A 98 7.19 -11.62 12.55
CA LEU A 98 6.11 -10.63 12.55
C LEU A 98 6.28 -9.64 11.41
N ILE A 99 5.17 -9.24 10.79
CA ILE A 99 5.13 -8.15 9.82
C ILE A 99 5.43 -6.84 10.53
N GLU A 100 6.38 -6.08 9.98
CA GLU A 100 6.69 -4.73 10.41
C GLU A 100 6.61 -3.78 9.21
N ILE A 101 5.70 -2.81 9.30
CA ILE A 101 5.52 -1.76 8.30
C ILE A 101 5.97 -0.45 8.90
N THR A 102 6.88 0.23 8.20
CA THR A 102 7.36 1.56 8.55
C THR A 102 6.98 2.53 7.45
N ILE A 103 6.32 3.62 7.83
CA ILE A 103 5.97 4.72 6.95
C ILE A 103 6.75 5.96 7.38
N THR A 104 7.39 6.64 6.43
CA THR A 104 8.12 7.89 6.65
C THR A 104 7.67 8.98 5.69
N GLY A 105 7.69 10.25 6.10
CA GLY A 105 7.28 11.37 5.26
C GLY A 105 6.35 12.33 6.01
N GLU A 106 5.31 12.81 5.32
CA GLU A 106 4.31 13.74 5.86
C GLU A 106 3.34 13.06 6.84
N VAL A 107 3.26 11.73 6.75
CA VAL A 107 2.74 10.83 7.77
C VAL A 107 3.82 9.82 8.12
N THR A 108 4.00 9.56 9.40
CA THR A 108 4.85 8.50 9.91
C THR A 108 4.00 7.48 10.64
N ALA A 109 4.25 6.20 10.40
CA ALA A 109 3.56 5.13 11.11
C ALA A 109 4.47 3.92 11.29
N THR A 110 4.25 3.20 12.38
CA THR A 110 4.84 1.88 12.63
C THR A 110 3.71 0.92 12.94
N ILE A 111 3.59 -0.15 12.15
CA ILE A 111 2.55 -1.18 12.32
C ILE A 111 3.26 -2.51 12.51
N LYS A 112 2.93 -3.24 13.57
CA LYS A 112 3.41 -4.61 13.81
C LYS A 112 2.24 -5.56 13.99
N GLY A 113 2.27 -6.69 13.28
CA GLY A 113 1.22 -7.71 13.31
C GLY A 113 1.73 -9.08 12.87
N ASP A 114 0.88 -10.10 12.97
CA ASP A 114 1.27 -11.47 12.62
C ASP A 114 1.26 -11.71 11.11
N VAL A 115 0.22 -11.21 10.43
CA VAL A 115 -0.04 -11.52 9.02
C VAL A 115 -0.33 -10.24 8.24
N GLY A 116 0.21 -10.17 7.02
CA GLY A 116 -0.04 -9.11 6.06
C GLY A 116 -0.57 -9.68 4.76
N LEU A 117 -1.65 -9.12 4.25
CA LEU A 117 -2.41 -9.63 3.11
C LEU A 117 -2.66 -8.49 2.11
N ILE A 118 -2.40 -8.73 0.82
CA ILE A 118 -2.90 -7.82 -0.22
C ILE A 118 -4.41 -8.06 -0.38
N GLN A 119 -5.20 -7.14 0.14
CA GLN A 119 -6.65 -7.25 0.18
C GLN A 119 -7.29 -6.89 -1.16
N SER A 120 -6.80 -5.84 -1.82
CA SER A 120 -7.31 -5.43 -3.11
C SER A 120 -6.28 -4.66 -3.93
N VAL A 121 -6.41 -4.75 -5.27
CA VAL A 121 -5.64 -3.97 -6.24
C VAL A 121 -6.61 -3.39 -7.26
N ASN A 122 -6.71 -2.07 -7.32
CA ASN A 122 -7.71 -1.40 -8.15
C ASN A 122 -7.06 -0.35 -9.04
N GLY A 123 -7.53 -0.25 -10.29
CA GLY A 123 -7.22 0.87 -11.16
C GLY A 123 -8.27 1.97 -10.99
N TYR A 124 -7.86 3.23 -11.11
CA TYR A 124 -8.77 4.36 -11.07
C TYR A 124 -8.25 5.53 -11.93
N ILE A 125 -9.11 6.54 -12.12
CA ILE A 125 -8.71 7.82 -12.71
C ILE A 125 -8.34 8.76 -11.58
N ASN A 126 -7.05 9.06 -11.47
CA ASN A 126 -6.57 10.14 -10.64
C ASN A 126 -6.64 11.46 -11.42
N GLY A 127 -7.46 12.39 -10.92
CA GLY A 127 -7.68 13.71 -11.51
C GLY A 127 -6.52 14.71 -11.27
N SER A 128 -5.47 14.31 -10.55
CA SER A 128 -4.27 15.14 -10.32
C SER A 128 -3.34 15.27 -11.52
N LEU A 129 -3.62 14.58 -12.63
CA LEU A 129 -2.95 14.88 -13.90
C LEU A 129 -3.61 16.14 -14.47
N GLU A 130 -3.01 17.29 -14.16
CA GLU A 130 -3.33 18.55 -14.84
C GLU A 130 -3.32 18.31 -16.35
N LYS A 131 -4.36 18.80 -17.01
CA LYS A 131 -4.39 18.93 -18.46
C LYS A 131 -3.21 19.83 -18.85
N GLU A 132 -2.22 19.28 -19.54
CA GLU A 132 -1.34 20.07 -20.41
C GLU A 132 -2.16 20.75 -21.52
#